data_AF-A0A238BPW2-F1
#
_entry.id   AF-A0A238BPW2-F1
#
_cell.length_a   1.000
_cell.length_b   1.000
_cell.length_c   1.000
_cell.angle_alpha   90.00
_cell.angle_beta   90.00
_cell.angle_gamma   90.00
#
_symmetry.space_group_name_H-M   'P 1'
#
loop_
_entity.id
_entity.type
_entity.pdbx_description
1 polymer ?
#
loop_
_entity_poly.entity_id
_entity_poly.type
_entity_poly.pdbx_seq_one_letter_code
_entity_poly.pdbx_strand_id
1 'polypeptide(L)'
;MQQRAFELANKWINRNYALYQKDHKMWEKYDVAKEYVRAAKGGEYENQYGFGWTNGVVLDLLVTFSKRAVVKPTGGVTDVHGTGRTDMAGTNRTLLTRYLGTEKSSDLLWWFTKRSLLRALSSFLKCKNSGDSVPVAKIKSL
;
A
#
# COMPACT_ATOMS: atom_id res chain seq x y z
N MET A 1 15.21 -24.04 -0.56
CA MET A 1 15.51 -22.71 -1.11
C MET A 1 14.57 -21.60 -0.63
N GLN A 2 13.24 -21.79 -0.69
CA GLN A 2 12.25 -20.74 -0.37
C GLN A 2 12.34 -20.14 1.04
N GLN A 3 12.73 -20.94 2.04
CA GLN A 3 12.83 -20.45 3.42
C GLN A 3 13.93 -19.39 3.61
N ARG A 4 15.12 -19.62 3.05
CA ARG A 4 16.23 -18.65 3.12
C ARG A 4 15.91 -17.37 2.35
N ALA A 5 15.23 -17.48 1.21
CA ALA A 5 14.76 -16.33 0.45
C ALA A 5 13.81 -15.46 1.27
N PHE A 6 12.85 -16.09 1.97
CA PHE A 6 11.95 -15.38 2.87
C PHE A 6 12.69 -14.70 4.03
N GLU A 7 13.67 -15.36 4.64
CA GLU A 7 14.46 -14.76 5.73
C GLU A 7 15.22 -13.52 5.29
N LEU A 8 15.82 -13.55 4.10
CA LEU A 8 16.50 -12.39 3.51
C LEU A 8 15.51 -11.27 3.18
N ALA A 9 14.38 -11.60 2.55
CA ALA A 9 13.32 -10.64 2.25
C ALA A 9 12.80 -9.96 3.52
N ASN A 10 12.52 -10.74 4.57
CA ASN A 10 12.02 -10.22 5.84
C ASN A 10 13.06 -9.32 6.52
N LYS A 11 14.35 -9.66 6.47
CA LYS A 11 15.44 -8.79 6.96
C LYS A 11 15.51 -7.48 6.19
N TRP A 12 15.39 -7.54 4.85
CA TRP A 12 15.43 -6.36 3.99
C TRP A 12 14.25 -5.41 4.25
N ILE A 13 13.02 -5.95 4.29
CA ILE A 13 11.80 -5.18 4.61
C ILE A 13 11.95 -4.48 5.95
N ASN A 14 12.35 -5.21 6.99
CA ASN A 14 12.50 -4.65 8.34
C ASN A 14 13.58 -3.58 8.43
N ARG A 15 14.71 -3.75 7.74
CA ARG A 15 15.80 -2.76 7.72
C ARG A 15 15.38 -1.46 7.01
N ASN A 16 14.70 -1.56 5.87
CA ASN A 16 14.17 -0.40 5.17
C ASN A 16 13.11 0.32 6.02
N TYR A 17 12.17 -0.45 6.59
CA TYR A 17 11.10 0.11 7.40
C TYR A 17 11.62 0.82 8.65
N ALA A 18 12.55 0.22 9.40
CA ALA A 18 13.11 0.82 10.61
C ALA A 18 13.83 2.15 10.31
N LEU A 19 14.55 2.24 9.19
CA LEU A 19 15.24 3.48 8.81
C LEU A 19 14.26 4.53 8.24
N TYR A 20 13.25 4.10 7.49
CA TYR A 20 12.17 4.97 7.02
C TYR A 20 11.39 5.58 8.19
N GLN A 21 11.14 4.82 9.25
CA GLN A 21 10.49 5.34 10.46
C GLN A 21 11.31 6.42 11.17
N LYS A 22 12.64 6.38 11.06
CA LYS A 22 13.54 7.36 11.67
C LYS A 22 13.70 8.61 10.80
N ASP A 23 13.99 8.42 9.52
CA ASP A 23 14.44 9.49 8.63
C ASP A 23 13.33 9.99 7.68
N HIS A 24 12.19 9.30 7.62
CA HIS A 24 11.08 9.53 6.66
C HIS A 24 11.51 9.53 5.18
N LYS A 25 12.61 8.84 4.86
CA LYS A 25 13.15 8.68 3.51
C LYS A 25 13.68 7.27 3.29
N MET A 26 13.70 6.86 2.03
CA MET A 26 14.27 5.60 1.57
C MET A 26 15.62 5.87 0.92
N TRP A 27 16.68 5.32 1.50
CA TRP A 27 18.05 5.52 1.05
C TRP A 27 18.42 4.61 -0.13
N GLU A 28 19.39 5.01 -0.93
CA GLU A 28 19.94 4.19 -2.02
C GLU A 28 20.55 2.90 -1.47
N LYS A 29 21.35 3.03 -0.40
CA LYS A 29 22.16 1.94 0.16
C LYS A 29 21.98 1.83 1.67
N TYR A 30 22.04 0.60 2.18
CA TYR A 30 21.93 0.29 3.61
C TYR A 30 23.16 -0.48 4.06
N ASP A 31 23.62 -0.20 5.28
CA ASP A 31 24.62 -1.06 5.90
C ASP A 31 23.98 -2.41 6.23
N VAL A 32 24.59 -3.52 5.85
CA VAL A 32 24.10 -4.88 6.14
C VAL A 32 25.12 -5.72 6.92
N ALA A 33 26.30 -5.16 7.22
CA ALA A 33 27.40 -5.88 7.86
C ALA A 33 27.18 -6.04 9.37
N LYS A 34 26.34 -5.19 9.96
CA LYS A 34 26.05 -5.17 11.40
C LYS A 34 24.55 -5.24 11.66
N GLU A 35 24.19 -5.63 12.88
CA GLU A 35 22.80 -5.77 13.29
C GLU A 35 22.06 -4.43 13.45
N TYR A 36 22.78 -3.33 13.73
CA TYR A 36 22.18 -2.00 13.76
C TYR A 36 21.64 -1.61 12.38
N VAL A 37 20.63 -0.73 12.36
CA VAL A 37 20.00 -0.24 11.14
C VAL A 37 20.48 1.19 10.86
N ARG A 38 21.22 1.37 9.75
CA ARG A 38 21.68 2.69 9.27
C ARG A 38 21.76 2.75 7.74
N ALA A 39 21.73 3.97 7.21
CA ALA A 39 22.11 4.25 5.83
C ALA A 39 23.58 3.88 5.64
N ALA A 40 23.93 3.27 4.50
CA ALA A 40 25.32 3.00 4.19
C ALA A 40 26.12 4.30 4.13
N LYS A 41 27.41 4.23 4.49
CA LYS A 41 28.37 5.32 4.40
C LYS A 41 29.62 4.85 3.67
N GLY A 42 30.35 5.78 3.06
CA GLY A 42 31.58 5.51 2.30
C GLY A 42 31.36 5.49 0.79
N GLY A 43 32.46 5.37 0.03
CA GLY A 43 32.48 5.56 -1.43
C GLY A 43 32.89 6.98 -1.82
N GLU A 44 32.85 7.27 -3.12
CA GLU A 44 33.20 8.60 -3.67
C GLU A 44 32.13 9.67 -3.39
N TYR A 45 30.87 9.24 -3.20
CA TYR A 45 29.72 10.13 -3.04
C TYR A 45 28.93 9.82 -1.78
N GLU A 46 28.26 10.84 -1.25
CA GLU A 46 27.30 10.67 -0.17
C GLU A 46 26.11 9.81 -0.61
N ASN A 47 25.58 9.03 0.33
CA ASN A 47 24.43 8.18 0.09
C ASN A 47 23.19 9.04 -0.13
N GLN A 48 22.48 8.80 -1.22
CA GLN A 48 21.32 9.60 -1.62
C GLN A 48 20.01 8.88 -1.29
N TYR A 49 18.87 9.54 -1.45
CA TYR A 49 17.54 8.97 -1.23
C TYR A 49 16.65 9.07 -2.47
N GLY A 50 15.56 8.30 -2.50
CA GLY A 50 14.56 8.38 -3.57
C GLY A 50 14.82 7.49 -4.79
N PHE A 51 15.60 6.41 -4.64
CA PHE A 51 15.94 5.52 -5.75
C PHE A 51 14.83 4.52 -6.05
N GLY A 52 14.45 4.45 -7.34
CA GLY A 52 13.38 3.58 -7.82
C GLY A 52 13.61 2.10 -7.52
N TRP A 53 14.85 1.62 -7.61
CA TRP A 53 15.16 0.21 -7.30
C TRP A 53 14.94 -0.13 -5.83
N THR A 54 15.24 0.77 -4.89
CA THR A 54 15.08 0.48 -3.46
C THR A 54 13.60 0.41 -3.13
N ASN A 55 12.83 1.39 -3.61
CA ASN A 55 11.39 1.45 -3.43
C ASN A 55 10.69 0.27 -4.10
N GLY A 56 11.06 -0.03 -5.36
CA GLY A 56 10.48 -1.13 -6.13
C GLY A 56 10.73 -2.48 -5.46
N VAL A 57 11.96 -2.77 -5.04
CA VAL A 57 12.30 -4.02 -4.36
C VAL A 57 11.53 -4.17 -3.04
N VAL A 58 11.45 -3.13 -2.21
CA VAL A 58 10.72 -3.26 -0.94
C VAL A 58 9.22 -3.51 -1.15
N LEU A 59 8.61 -2.84 -2.15
CA LEU A 59 7.20 -3.02 -2.50
C LEU A 59 6.94 -4.41 -3.06
N ASP A 60 7.78 -4.90 -3.97
CA ASP A 60 7.66 -6.25 -4.54
C ASP A 60 7.77 -7.34 -3.46
N LEU A 61 8.71 -7.19 -2.53
CA LEU A 61 8.86 -8.12 -1.40
C LEU A 61 7.68 -8.06 -0.44
N LEU A 62 7.12 -6.87 -0.18
CA LEU A 62 5.91 -6.73 0.63
C LEU A 62 4.71 -7.41 -0.02
N VAL A 63 4.53 -7.29 -1.34
CA VAL A 63 3.46 -7.98 -2.08
C VAL A 63 3.68 -9.50 -2.03
N THR A 64 4.88 -9.95 -2.41
CA THR A 64 5.25 -11.37 -2.51
C THR A 64 5.15 -12.10 -1.16
N PHE A 65 5.59 -11.46 -0.08
CA PHE A 65 5.64 -12.06 1.26
C PHE A 65 4.59 -11.52 2.23
N SER A 66 3.59 -10.77 1.76
CA SER A 66 2.54 -10.12 2.56
C SER A 66 1.94 -11.01 3.66
N LYS A 67 1.65 -12.27 3.36
CA LYS A 67 1.04 -13.22 4.31
C LYS A 67 1.98 -13.71 5.42
N ARG A 68 3.30 -13.61 5.20
CA ARG A 68 4.35 -14.17 6.07
C ARG A 68 5.23 -13.10 6.70
N ALA A 69 5.35 -11.94 6.07
CA ALA A 69 6.20 -10.86 6.54
C ALA A 69 5.73 -10.38 7.91
N VAL A 70 6.68 -10.28 8.84
CA VAL A 70 6.43 -9.76 10.18
C VAL A 70 7.34 -8.56 10.34
N VAL A 71 6.72 -7.39 10.48
CA VAL A 71 7.44 -6.19 10.86
C VAL A 71 7.74 -6.27 12.35
N LYS A 72 9.02 -6.27 12.69
CA LYS A 72 9.46 -6.13 14.06
C LYS A 72 9.13 -4.70 14.50
N PRO A 73 8.48 -4.50 15.66
CA PRO A 73 8.41 -3.17 16.25
C PRO A 73 9.84 -2.66 16.33
N THR A 74 10.10 -1.52 15.70
CA THR A 74 11.40 -0.86 15.85
C THR A 74 11.46 -0.43 17.31
N GLY A 75 11.97 -1.32 18.17
CA GLY A 75 12.29 -0.98 19.55
C GLY A 75 13.13 0.28 19.49
N GLY A 76 12.75 1.27 20.30
CA GLY A 76 13.35 2.60 20.29
C GLY A 76 14.85 2.49 20.08
N VAL A 77 15.33 3.21 19.07
CA VAL A 77 16.74 3.28 18.70
C VAL A 77 17.54 3.48 19.99
N THR A 78 18.33 2.49 20.40
CA THR A 78 19.37 2.72 21.39
C THR A 78 20.44 3.53 20.69
N ASP A 79 20.28 4.84 20.69
CA ASP A 79 21.38 5.74 20.41
C ASP A 79 22.50 5.41 21.41
N VAL A 80 23.75 5.47 20.95
CA VAL A 80 24.95 5.07 21.70
C VAL A 80 25.20 5.94 22.96
N HIS A 81 24.29 6.85 23.30
CA HIS A 81 24.24 7.49 24.61
C HIS A 81 23.26 6.74 25.53
N GLY A 82 23.84 5.90 26.39
CA GLY A 82 23.11 5.13 27.38
C GLY A 82 22.34 5.99 28.37
N THR A 83 21.06 6.18 28.13
CA THR A 83 20.05 6.43 29.17
C THR A 83 18.88 5.50 28.90
N GLY A 84 18.85 4.39 29.63
CA GLY A 84 17.82 3.38 29.53
C GLY A 84 16.45 3.92 29.96
N ARG A 85 15.44 3.63 29.14
CA ARG A 85 14.04 3.54 29.57
C ARG A 85 13.52 2.18 29.14
N THR A 86 13.37 1.32 30.13
CA THR A 86 12.73 0.00 30.02
C THR A 86 11.25 0.18 30.31
N ASP A 87 10.42 0.18 29.28
CA ASP A 87 8.99 0.20 29.47
C ASP A 87 8.25 -0.52 28.33
N MET A 88 7.38 -1.43 28.78
CA MET A 88 6.24 -2.02 28.10
C MET A 88 6.50 -3.23 27.20
N ALA A 89 6.58 -4.37 27.89
CA ALA A 89 5.99 -5.61 27.44
C ALA A 89 4.51 -5.39 27.02
N GLY A 90 4.14 -5.97 25.87
CA GLY A 90 2.76 -6.11 25.43
C GLY A 90 2.22 -4.92 24.64
N THR A 91 1.36 -5.22 23.67
CA THR A 91 0.52 -4.28 22.90
C THR A 91 1.12 -3.79 21.56
N ASN A 92 0.76 -4.53 20.50
CA ASN A 92 0.20 -4.03 19.23
C ASN A 92 0.78 -4.69 17.96
N ARG A 93 0.29 -5.90 17.73
CA ARG A 93 0.26 -6.60 16.44
C ARG A 93 -0.72 -5.93 15.44
N THR A 94 -0.74 -4.60 15.35
CA THR A 94 -1.84 -3.84 14.72
C THR A 94 -1.44 -2.71 13.77
N LEU A 95 -0.16 -2.36 13.61
CA LEU A 95 0.20 -1.21 12.76
C LEU A 95 0.18 -1.51 11.25
N LEU A 96 0.65 -2.68 10.82
CA LEU A 96 0.61 -3.06 9.40
C LEU A 96 -0.82 -3.36 8.90
N THR A 97 -1.66 -3.98 9.73
CA THR A 97 -3.05 -4.25 9.38
C THR A 97 -3.90 -2.98 9.34
N ARG A 98 -3.54 -1.90 10.05
CA ARG A 98 -4.17 -0.60 9.82
C ARG A 98 -3.72 0.06 8.52
N TYR A 99 -2.44 -0.06 8.16
CA TYR A 99 -1.93 0.56 6.92
C TYR A 99 -2.41 -0.13 5.64
N LEU A 100 -2.57 -1.45 5.68
CA LEU A 100 -3.13 -2.24 4.57
C LEU A 100 -4.66 -2.43 4.68
N GLY A 101 -5.25 -2.11 5.83
CA GLY A 101 -6.68 -2.28 6.13
C GLY A 101 -7.49 -0.99 6.13
N THR A 102 -6.94 0.14 5.68
CA THR A 102 -7.79 1.22 5.20
C THR A 102 -8.36 0.83 3.84
N GLU A 103 -9.36 -0.05 3.85
CA GLU A 103 -10.40 -0.01 2.83
C GLU A 103 -10.88 1.43 2.78
N LYS A 104 -10.61 2.08 1.64
CA LYS A 104 -10.84 3.49 1.47
C LYS A 104 -12.35 3.73 1.49
N SER A 105 -12.75 4.78 2.18
CA SER A 105 -14.07 5.42 2.07
C SER A 105 -14.49 5.71 0.61
N SER A 106 -13.57 5.65 -0.36
CA SER A 106 -13.84 5.76 -1.79
C SER A 106 -14.59 4.55 -2.37
N ASP A 107 -14.44 3.35 -1.83
CA ASP A 107 -15.06 2.14 -2.41
C ASP A 107 -16.55 2.05 -2.09
N LEU A 108 -16.96 2.51 -0.91
CA LEU A 108 -18.38 2.64 -0.56
C LEU A 108 -19.05 3.72 -1.42
N LEU A 109 -18.44 4.89 -1.55
CA LEU A 109 -18.97 5.98 -2.38
C LEU A 109 -19.00 5.58 -3.87
N TRP A 110 -18.00 4.86 -4.35
CA TRP A 110 -17.97 4.28 -5.70
C TRP A 110 -19.03 3.19 -5.91
N TRP A 111 -19.28 2.36 -4.89
CA TRP A 111 -20.33 1.34 -4.93
C TRP A 111 -21.73 1.97 -4.93
N PHE A 112 -21.97 3.00 -4.12
CA PHE A 112 -23.23 3.75 -4.10
C PHE A 112 -23.46 4.55 -5.38
N THR A 113 -22.43 5.18 -5.94
CA THR A 113 -22.54 5.92 -7.21
C THR A 113 -22.78 4.97 -8.38
N LYS A 114 -22.07 3.84 -8.48
CA LYS A 114 -22.37 2.79 -9.48
C LYS A 114 -23.80 2.27 -9.36
N ARG A 115 -24.28 1.98 -8.14
CA ARG A 115 -25.63 1.44 -7.92
C ARG A 115 -26.74 2.45 -8.23
N SER A 116 -26.47 3.74 -8.07
CA SER A 116 -27.40 4.81 -8.43
C SER A 116 -27.41 5.05 -9.94
N LEU A 117 -26.24 5.06 -10.58
CA LEU A 117 -26.11 5.17 -12.04
C LEU A 117 -26.75 3.99 -12.78
N LEU A 118 -26.53 2.75 -12.32
CA LEU A 118 -27.14 1.56 -12.92
C LEU A 118 -28.67 1.56 -12.81
N ARG A 119 -29.23 2.04 -11.69
CA ARG A 119 -30.68 2.17 -11.52
C ARG A 119 -31.26 3.25 -12.44
N ALA A 120 -30.61 4.40 -12.54
CA ALA A 120 -31.02 5.46 -13.47
C ALA A 120 -30.97 4.99 -14.93
N LEU A 121 -29.90 4.30 -15.34
CA LEU A 121 -29.76 3.74 -16.69
C LEU A 121 -30.81 2.67 -16.99
N SER A 122 -31.12 1.80 -16.03
CA SER A 122 -32.19 0.81 -16.16
C SER A 122 -33.56 1.45 -16.35
N SER A 123 -33.89 2.48 -15.57
CA SER A 123 -35.12 3.25 -15.74
C SER A 123 -35.18 3.97 -17.09
N PHE A 124 -34.06 4.55 -17.55
CA PHE A 124 -34.00 5.22 -18.85
C PHE A 124 -34.20 4.26 -20.03
N LEU A 125 -33.59 3.07 -19.95
CA LEU A 125 -33.78 2.02 -20.96
C LEU A 125 -35.20 1.41 -20.92
N LYS A 126 -35.83 1.36 -19.74
CA LYS A 126 -37.23 0.93 -19.59
C LYS A 126 -38.21 1.91 -20.24
N CYS A 127 -37.96 3.22 -20.14
CA CYS A 127 -38.81 4.24 -20.76
C CYS A 127 -38.68 4.26 -22.29
N LYS A 128 -37.53 3.89 -22.86
CA LYS A 128 -37.34 3.87 -24.33
C LYS A 128 -38.13 2.76 -25.05
N ASN A 129 -38.61 1.73 -24.35
CA ASN A 129 -39.36 0.61 -24.96
C ASN A 129 -40.89 0.73 -24.81
N SER A 130 -41.41 1.82 -24.24
CA SER A 130 -42.86 2.02 -24.08
C SER A 130 -43.41 2.89 -25.22
N GLY A 131 -43.59 2.27 -26.40
CA GLY A 131 -44.55 2.66 -27.45
C GLY A 131 -44.62 4.13 -27.91
N ASP A 132 -44.04 4.41 -29.08
CA ASP A 132 -44.62 5.38 -30.02
C ASP A 132 -45.14 4.62 -31.24
N SER A 133 -46.43 4.26 -31.19
CA SER A 133 -47.23 3.92 -32.36
C SER A 133 -47.69 5.22 -33.02
N VAL A 134 -47.08 5.60 -34.13
CA VAL A 134 -47.51 6.75 -34.95
C VAL A 134 -48.71 6.31 -35.82
N PRO A 135 -49.83 7.06 -35.86
CA PRO A 135 -50.98 6.71 -36.68
C PRO A 135 -50.72 6.99 -38.17
N VAL A 136 -51.12 6.03 -39.01
CA VAL A 136 -51.10 6.11 -40.48
C VAL A 136 -52.08 7.18 -40.95
N ALA A 137 -51.56 8.27 -41.53
CA ALA A 137 -52.35 9.25 -42.25
C ALA A 137 -52.70 8.72 -43.65
N LYS A 138 -54.00 8.49 -43.87
CA LYS A 138 -54.62 8.10 -45.13
C LYS A 138 -54.63 9.31 -46.08
N ILE A 139 -53.84 9.26 -47.16
CA ILE A 139 -53.92 10.24 -48.26
C ILE A 139 -55.07 9.81 -49.17
N LYS A 140 -56.09 10.67 -49.31
CA LYS A 140 -57.17 10.53 -50.30
C LYS A 140 -56.68 11.01 -51.67
N SER A 141 -56.98 10.21 -52.68
CA SER A 141 -56.82 10.53 -54.11
C SER A 141 -57.78 11.64 -54.56
N LEU A 142 -57.29 12.50 -55.44
CA LEU A 142 -58.06 13.16 -56.49
C LEU A 142 -57.51 12.66 -57.83
#